data_AF-A0A973PS73-F1
#
_entry.id   AF-A0A973PS73-F1
#
_cell.length_a   1.000
_cell.length_b   1.000
_cell.length_c   1.000
_cell.angle_alpha   90.00
_cell.angle_beta   90.00
_cell.angle_gamma   90.00
#
_symmetry.space_group_name_H-M   'P 1'
#
loop_
_entity.id
_entity.type
_entity.pdbx_description
1 polymer ?
#
loop_
_entity_poly.entity_id
_entity_poly.type
_entity_poly.pdbx_seq_one_letter_code
_entity_poly.pdbx_strand_id
1 'polypeptide(L)' 'LVASGRVKPPVAAAFPLAEIGAAFDMAGRRDHLGKIVLEVR' A
#
# COMPACT_ATOMS: atom_id res chain seq x y z
N LEU A 1 -14.78 8.16 10.50
CA LEU A 1 -13.81 9.03 9.80
C LEU A 1 -13.45 8.50 8.41
N VAL A 2 -12.87 7.31 8.28
CA VAL A 2 -12.56 6.71 6.97
C VAL A 2 -13.83 6.36 6.18
N ALA A 3 -14.76 5.60 6.78
CA ALA A 3 -16.04 5.24 6.15
C ALA A 3 -16.92 6.48 5.82
N SER A 4 -16.73 7.57 6.55
CA SER A 4 -17.43 8.84 6.31
C SER A 4 -16.69 9.76 5.31
N GLY A 5 -15.62 9.28 4.66
CA GLY A 5 -14.85 10.03 3.66
C GLY A 5 -13.98 11.18 4.20
N ARG A 6 -13.96 11.39 5.52
CA ARG A 6 -13.25 12.51 6.17
C ARG A 6 -11.75 12.27 6.32
N VAL A 7 -11.30 11.03 6.19
CA VAL A 7 -9.88 10.64 6.23
C VAL A 7 -9.64 9.65 5.11
N LYS A 8 -8.67 9.94 4.23
CA LYS A 8 -8.18 9.00 3.23
C LYS A 8 -6.91 8.34 3.77
N PRO A 9 -6.82 6.99 3.77
CA PRO A 9 -5.56 6.32 4.09
C PRO A 9 -4.48 6.74 3.08
N PRO A 10 -3.29 7.15 3.54
CA PRO A 10 -2.19 7.44 2.64
C PRO A 10 -1.70 6.12 2.03
N VAL A 11 -1.90 5.94 0.73
CA VAL A 11 -1.37 4.81 -0.04
C VAL A 11 -0.12 5.29 -0.76
N ALA A 12 1.02 4.65 -0.46
CA ALA A 12 2.31 4.98 -1.06
C ALA A 12 2.51 4.25 -2.40
N ALA A 13 2.04 3.00 -2.47
CA ALA A 13 2.09 2.18 -3.68
C ALA A 13 1.04 1.06 -3.63
N ALA A 14 0.61 0.61 -4.80
CA ALA A 14 -0.26 -0.55 -4.98
C ALA A 14 0.43 -1.54 -5.93
N PHE A 15 0.44 -2.82 -5.55
CA PHE A 15 1.04 -3.89 -6.34
C PHE A 15 -0.02 -4.96 -6.63
N PRO A 16 -0.03 -5.60 -7.81
CA PRO A 16 -0.81 -6.81 -8.01
C PRO A 16 -0.31 -7.92 -7.07
N LEU A 17 -1.18 -8.84 -6.65
CA LEU A 17 -0.78 -9.96 -5.79
C LEU A 17 0.38 -10.79 -6.39
N ALA A 18 0.48 -10.87 -7.71
CA ALA A 18 1.58 -11.53 -8.42
C ALA A 18 2.96 -10.89 -8.13
N GLU A 19 3.00 -9.63 -7.70
CA GLU A 19 4.22 -8.87 -7.41
C GLU A 19 4.46 -8.70 -5.91
N ILE A 20 3.96 -9.62 -5.08
CA ILE A 20 4.09 -9.54 -3.62
C ILE A 20 5.55 -9.39 -3.14
N GLY A 21 6.51 -9.98 -3.86
CA GLY A 21 7.95 -9.82 -3.57
C GLY A 21 8.41 -8.36 -3.66
N ALA A 22 8.04 -7.66 -4.74
CA ALA A 22 8.39 -6.25 -4.92
C ALA A 22 7.73 -5.35 -3.85
N ALA A 23 6.50 -5.68 -3.45
CA ALA A 23 5.83 -5.01 -2.33
C ALA A 23 6.60 -5.18 -1.01
N PHE A 24 7.09 -6.38 -0.72
CA PHE A 24 7.91 -6.65 0.47
C PHE A 24 9.28 -5.98 0.41
N ASP A 25 9.93 -5.96 -0.76
CA ASP A 25 11.20 -5.26 -0.94
C ASP A 25 11.06 -3.76 -0.66
N MET A 26 9.99 -3.13 -1.19
CA MET A 26 9.69 -1.72 -0.93
C MET A 26 9.35 -1.47 0.55
N ALA A 27 8.59 -2.39 1.18
CA ALA A 27 8.28 -2.30 2.60
C ALA A 27 9.55 -2.38 3.46
N GLY A 28 10.47 -3.28 3.11
CA GLY A 28 11.74 -3.50 3.82
C GLY A 28 12.69 -2.31 3.75
N ARG A 29 12.72 -1.58 2.63
CA ARG A 29 13.54 -0.36 2.48
C ARG A 29 13.10 0.80 3.37
N ARG A 30 11.85 0.79 3.86
CA ARG A 30 11.25 1.84 4.71
C ARG A 30 11.29 3.26 4.10
N ASP A 31 11.52 3.38 2.80
CA ASP A 31 11.59 4.64 2.06
C ASP A 31 10.24 5.01 1.44
N HIS A 32 9.19 4.99 2.26
CA HIS A 32 7.84 5.31 1.83
C HIS A 32 7.04 5.95 2.96
N LEU A 33 6.18 6.90 2.60
CA LEU A 33 5.21 7.52 3.52
C LEU A 33 3.81 7.05 3.14
N GLY A 34 3.27 6.13 3.95
CA GLY A 34 1.94 5.58 3.75
C GLY A 34 1.93 4.06 3.77
N LYS A 35 0.87 3.48 3.21
CA LYS A 35 0.65 2.03 3.14
C LYS A 35 1.01 1.51 1.76
N ILE A 36 1.65 0.35 1.72
CA ILE A 36 1.78 -0.46 0.51
C ILE A 36 0.59 -1.42 0.50
N VAL A 37 -0.17 -1.46 -0.59
CA VAL A 37 -1.38 -2.28 -0.71
C VAL A 37 -1.23 -3.33 -1.81
N LEU A 38 -1.90 -4.47 -1.62
CA LEU A 38 -1.95 -5.54 -2.61
C LEU A 38 -3.33 -5.57 -3.26
N GLU A 39 -3.36 -5.58 -4.59
CA GLU A 39 -4.59 -5.79 -5.36
C GLU A 39 -4.83 -7.30 -5.53
N VAL A 40 -5.93 -7.77 -4.95
CA VAL A 40 -6.47 -9.12 -5.16
C VAL A 40 -7.70 -8.96 -6.03
N ARG A 41 -7.63 -9.42 -7.28
CA ARG A 41 -8.75 -9.42 -8.24
C ARG A 41 -9.30 -10.83 -8.39
#